data_AF-V8G9P6-F1
#
_entry.id   AF-V8G9P6-F1
#
_cell.length_a   1.000
_cell.length_b   1.000
_cell.length_c   1.000
_cell.angle_alpha   90.00
_cell.angle_beta   90.00
_cell.angle_gamma   90.00
#
_symmetry.space_group_name_H-M   'P 1'
#
loop_
_entity.id
_entity.type
_entity.pdbx_description
1 polymer ?
#
loop_
_entity_poly.entity_id
_entity_poly.type
_entity_poly.pdbx_seq_one_letter_code
_entity_poly.pdbx_strand_id
1 'polypeptide(L)'
;MRAKEWRNRDTIGAFSVEQTLHNCYNQYHGLSSACDTDLDNSLNTNVVISLTKHKVDVMTAWTRDLLGSANASPFLVEPTPIPELNDTAKLQVVAKLRDTLMGGFEGSPAEVIELTRQLKERQLAEEFEIAKKSSVAMQQLIDDQLVEGGFRNQLMDFLTNFALYPYAVMLGPMPEMVPVLKWSGTRPITGEKPILRTMNISPFDYFWSPDTYEAGKGTYDIVKRRMTKMTLLQCATLPGFIEQNVKSAIKFFSAPDTQLDWLGGNPDKSNTPLNPWSQDESIDVLLHFGALSGKELRRYGMTGVEDDKYYECQAMVLGSWTIRLLINPNPNISARPIYSASYQRVPGKMAGYGIAQNLRDIERSFMAAYRGLMENIGYSSAPMGEVDFSRIQRYMSDDQIGQLMSATMVPTDPDVSGGGRPAHYFHNVPNISNQLLGVMQYFTELADRHTGIPAAMSGQPVGTGANRTFRGIMALYGNALKGVQSALINLDKELFEPLGTAYFHYNMKFSKDQRVKGDVMVHARGTEGLLQKEIARQGSIEQLQMIAQLSQTGQLDPKVLRWAVNKALETSGVPLDELGVSDDIDMSVGQPDPMAQAIGQGQDMPPSPPTPQGVM
;
A
#
# COMPACT_ATOMS: atom_id res chain seq x y z
N MET A 1 20.99 20.52 3.12
CA MET A 1 21.96 20.19 4.19
C MET A 1 21.30 20.08 5.56
N ARG A 2 20.78 21.16 6.17
CA ARG A 2 20.12 21.09 7.49
C ARG A 2 19.03 20.01 7.62
N ALA A 3 18.17 19.86 6.62
CA ALA A 3 17.13 18.84 6.64
C ALA A 3 17.69 17.39 6.66
N LYS A 4 18.85 17.16 6.03
CA LYS A 4 19.56 15.86 6.07
C LYS A 4 20.19 15.62 7.45
N GLU A 5 20.77 16.65 8.05
CA GLU A 5 21.29 16.58 9.42
C GLU A 5 20.18 16.27 10.43
N TRP A 6 18.99 16.83 10.23
CA TRP A 6 17.82 16.51 11.05
C TRP A 6 17.43 15.03 10.93
N ARG A 7 17.29 14.51 9.70
CA ARG A 7 16.97 13.08 9.47
C ARG A 7 18.03 12.12 10.06
N ASN A 8 19.28 12.58 10.17
CA ASN A 8 20.36 11.84 10.82
C ASN A 8 20.29 11.90 12.36
N ARG A 9 19.65 12.90 12.94
CA ARG A 9 19.50 13.09 14.39
C ARG A 9 18.20 12.53 14.94
N ASP A 10 17.12 12.62 14.17
CA ASP A 10 15.83 12.03 14.57
C ASP A 10 15.96 10.50 14.59
N THR A 11 15.42 9.89 15.64
CA THR A 11 15.58 8.46 15.93
C THR A 11 14.24 7.74 15.94
N ILE A 12 14.23 6.52 15.43
CA ILE A 12 13.11 5.59 15.53
C ILE A 12 13.66 4.32 16.17
N GLY A 13 13.30 4.10 17.44
CA GLY A 13 13.96 3.07 18.24
C GLY A 13 15.45 3.37 18.44
N ALA A 14 16.32 2.41 18.09
CA ALA A 14 17.76 2.50 18.33
C ALA A 14 18.57 3.21 17.23
N PHE A 15 17.98 3.43 16.05
CA PHE A 15 18.68 3.96 14.87
C PHE A 15 18.13 5.34 14.47
N SER A 16 18.95 6.13 13.76
CA SER A 16 18.42 7.33 13.12
C SER A 16 17.46 6.98 11.98
N VAL A 17 16.61 7.93 11.57
CA VAL A 17 15.70 7.73 10.43
C VAL A 17 16.49 7.38 9.16
N GLU A 18 17.60 8.07 8.89
CA GLU A 18 18.44 7.79 7.72
C GLU A 18 19.02 6.37 7.76
N GLN A 19 19.61 5.99 8.89
CA GLN A 19 20.18 4.65 9.07
C GLN A 19 19.07 3.60 8.90
N THR A 20 17.90 3.85 9.46
CA THR A 20 16.74 2.96 9.34
C THR A 20 16.38 2.72 7.89
N LEU A 21 16.28 3.76 7.06
CA LEU A 21 15.96 3.61 5.63
C LEU A 21 16.97 2.70 4.92
N HIS A 22 18.27 2.94 5.10
CA HIS A 22 19.32 2.09 4.51
C HIS A 22 19.27 0.66 5.02
N ASN A 23 18.99 0.46 6.32
CA ASN A 23 18.88 -0.86 6.91
C ASN A 23 17.68 -1.63 6.34
N CYS A 24 16.52 -0.99 6.16
CA CYS A 24 15.35 -1.58 5.52
C CYS A 24 15.64 -1.96 4.06
N TYR A 25 16.27 -1.07 3.30
CA TYR A 25 16.66 -1.33 1.91
C TYR A 25 17.59 -2.55 1.83
N ASN A 26 18.64 -2.58 2.64
CA ASN A 26 19.63 -3.66 2.65
C ASN A 26 18.98 -5.00 3.01
N GLN A 27 18.15 -5.03 4.05
CA GLN A 27 17.47 -6.24 4.50
C GLN A 27 16.52 -6.81 3.45
N TYR A 28 15.76 -5.95 2.76
CA TYR A 28 14.85 -6.37 1.69
C TYR A 28 15.58 -6.90 0.45
N HIS A 29 16.73 -6.32 0.10
CA HIS A 29 17.55 -6.76 -1.02
C HIS A 29 18.53 -7.90 -0.67
N GLY A 30 18.55 -8.37 0.58
CA GLY A 30 19.48 -9.40 1.04
C GLY A 30 20.94 -8.94 1.06
N LEU A 31 21.18 -7.64 1.20
CA LEU A 31 22.53 -7.08 1.37
C LEU A 31 22.93 -7.21 2.84
N SER A 32 23.93 -8.04 3.12
CA SER A 32 24.48 -8.20 4.47
C SER A 32 25.05 -6.88 4.98
N SER A 33 24.85 -6.59 6.27
CA SER A 33 25.57 -5.50 6.93
C SER A 33 27.05 -5.86 7.03
N ALA A 34 27.95 -4.86 7.13
CA ALA A 34 29.39 -5.13 7.18
C ALA A 34 29.78 -6.16 8.25
N CYS A 35 29.17 -6.08 9.43
CA CYS A 35 29.36 -7.05 10.52
C CYS A 35 28.88 -8.46 10.15
N ASP A 36 27.75 -8.57 9.45
CA ASP A 36 27.23 -9.86 9.01
C ASP A 36 28.09 -10.44 7.87
N THR A 37 28.64 -9.60 6.99
CA THR A 37 29.60 -9.99 5.95
C THR A 37 30.91 -10.50 6.54
N ASP A 38 31.44 -9.84 7.57
CA ASP A 38 32.64 -10.32 8.28
C ASP A 38 32.40 -11.70 8.90
N LEU A 39 31.20 -11.90 9.46
CA LEU A 39 30.78 -13.20 9.99
C LEU A 39 30.66 -14.23 8.85
N ASP A 40 29.99 -13.90 7.75
CA ASP A 40 29.83 -14.79 6.59
C ASP A 40 31.20 -15.21 6.01
N ASN A 41 32.16 -14.29 5.96
CA ASN A 41 33.54 -14.55 5.57
C ASN A 41 34.27 -15.47 6.57
N SER A 42 34.04 -15.29 7.87
CA SER A 42 34.66 -16.15 8.90
C SER A 42 34.14 -17.58 8.87
N LEU A 43 32.85 -17.76 8.55
CA LEU A 43 32.19 -19.07 8.47
C LEU A 43 32.28 -19.70 7.07
N ASN A 44 32.76 -18.94 6.08
CA ASN A 44 32.77 -19.31 4.67
C ASN A 44 31.39 -19.74 4.14
N THR A 45 30.32 -19.15 4.70
CA THR A 45 28.93 -19.41 4.30
C THR A 45 28.36 -18.16 3.64
N ASN A 46 28.27 -18.16 2.31
CA ASN A 46 27.66 -17.05 1.56
C ASN A 46 26.20 -17.36 1.23
N VAL A 47 25.33 -17.31 2.25
CA VAL A 47 23.89 -17.55 2.07
C VAL A 47 23.09 -16.51 2.84
N VAL A 48 22.22 -15.78 2.13
CA VAL A 48 21.31 -14.80 2.71
C VAL A 48 19.88 -15.16 2.31
N ILE A 49 19.02 -15.34 3.30
CA ILE A 49 17.58 -15.59 3.11
C ILE A 49 16.81 -14.41 3.71
N SER A 50 16.17 -13.60 2.86
CA SER A 50 15.39 -12.45 3.32
C SER A 50 13.96 -12.86 3.67
N LEU A 51 13.70 -13.04 4.96
CA LEU A 51 12.34 -13.23 5.48
C LEU A 51 11.50 -11.96 5.29
N THR A 52 12.13 -10.79 5.44
CA THR A 52 11.49 -9.50 5.22
C THR A 52 10.97 -9.35 3.81
N LYS A 53 11.76 -9.73 2.79
CA LYS A 53 11.31 -9.68 1.40
C LYS A 53 10.01 -10.44 1.20
N HIS A 54 9.97 -11.68 1.69
CA HIS A 54 8.77 -12.51 1.57
C HIS A 54 7.55 -11.85 2.23
N LYS A 55 7.69 -11.32 3.45
CA LYS A 55 6.59 -10.68 4.19
C LYS A 55 6.11 -9.38 3.55
N VAL A 56 7.04 -8.54 3.07
CA VAL A 56 6.72 -7.30 2.36
C VAL A 56 6.02 -7.59 1.03
N ASP A 57 6.48 -8.60 0.28
CA ASP A 57 5.86 -9.00 -1.00
C ASP A 57 4.43 -9.55 -0.78
N VAL A 58 4.22 -10.38 0.24
CA VAL A 58 2.88 -10.90 0.62
C VAL A 58 1.95 -9.75 1.03
N MET A 59 2.42 -8.83 1.88
CA MET A 59 1.64 -7.66 2.29
C MET A 59 1.26 -6.78 1.09
N THR A 60 2.19 -6.53 0.19
CA THR A 60 1.98 -5.71 -1.00
C THR A 60 1.00 -6.38 -1.96
N ALA A 61 1.16 -7.69 -2.21
CA ALA A 61 0.25 -8.45 -3.06
C ALA A 61 -1.18 -8.46 -2.50
N TRP A 62 -1.32 -8.65 -1.19
CA TRP A 62 -2.61 -8.64 -0.52
C TRP A 62 -3.28 -7.27 -0.54
N THR A 63 -2.53 -6.19 -0.23
CA THR A 63 -3.08 -4.82 -0.30
C THR A 63 -3.47 -4.44 -1.72
N ARG A 64 -2.70 -4.91 -2.72
CA ARG A 64 -3.00 -4.72 -4.14
C ARG A 64 -4.29 -5.42 -4.54
N ASP A 65 -4.54 -6.62 -4.05
CA ASP A 65 -5.80 -7.32 -4.35
C ASP A 65 -7.00 -6.60 -3.70
N LEU A 66 -6.81 -6.19 -2.44
CA LEU A 66 -7.80 -5.47 -1.66
C LEU A 66 -8.18 -4.12 -2.28
N LEU A 67 -7.19 -3.30 -2.68
CA LEU A 67 -7.42 -1.98 -3.27
C LEU A 67 -7.60 -2.00 -4.79
N GLY A 68 -7.09 -3.03 -5.48
CA GLY A 68 -7.06 -3.11 -6.93
C GLY A 68 -8.27 -3.79 -7.57
N SER A 69 -9.09 -4.51 -6.80
CA SER A 69 -10.31 -5.18 -7.28
C SER A 69 -11.48 -4.22 -7.53
N ALA A 70 -11.43 -3.00 -7.01
CA ALA A 70 -12.40 -1.95 -7.31
C ALA A 70 -11.91 -1.08 -8.48
N ASN A 71 -12.66 -1.03 -9.58
CA ASN A 71 -12.49 0.01 -10.61
C ASN A 71 -12.90 1.42 -10.11
N ALA A 72 -13.27 1.54 -8.84
CA ALA A 72 -13.66 2.79 -8.21
C ALA A 72 -12.47 3.40 -7.46
N SER A 73 -12.44 4.72 -7.32
CA SER A 73 -11.47 5.38 -6.46
C SER A 73 -11.53 4.90 -5.01
N PRO A 74 -10.41 5.02 -4.27
CA PRO A 74 -10.32 4.57 -2.89
C PRO A 74 -11.07 5.46 -1.87
N PHE A 75 -11.70 6.54 -2.33
CA PHE A 75 -12.50 7.45 -1.52
C PHE A 75 -13.85 7.72 -2.19
N LEU A 76 -14.84 8.07 -1.37
CA LEU A 76 -16.21 8.37 -1.77
C LEU A 76 -16.51 9.85 -1.50
N VAL A 77 -17.21 10.47 -2.44
CA VAL A 77 -17.78 11.80 -2.29
C VAL A 77 -19.26 11.64 -1.94
N GLU A 78 -19.61 12.00 -0.71
CA GLU A 78 -20.97 11.89 -0.18
C GLU A 78 -21.53 13.28 0.19
N PRO A 79 -22.84 13.51 0.10
CA PRO A 79 -23.44 14.74 0.61
C PRO A 79 -23.22 14.85 2.13
N THR A 80 -23.12 16.08 2.62
CA THR A 80 -23.05 16.35 4.06
C THR A 80 -24.30 15.78 4.76
N PRO A 81 -24.16 15.11 5.94
CA PRO A 81 -25.31 14.54 6.66
C PRO A 81 -26.36 15.60 7.09
N ILE A 82 -25.93 16.85 7.23
CA ILE A 82 -26.79 18.01 7.49
C ILE A 82 -26.42 19.06 6.44
N PRO A 83 -27.11 19.09 5.29
CA PRO A 83 -26.86 20.12 4.30
C PRO A 83 -27.24 21.49 4.89
N GLU A 84 -26.30 22.43 4.86
CA GLU A 84 -26.61 23.82 5.20
C GLU A 84 -27.35 24.46 4.04
N LEU A 85 -28.56 24.97 4.30
CA LEU A 85 -29.33 25.71 3.31
C LEU A 85 -28.49 26.84 2.72
N ASN A 86 -28.28 26.82 1.40
CA ASN A 86 -27.62 27.91 0.71
C ASN A 86 -28.46 29.19 0.88
N ASP A 87 -27.84 30.37 0.88
CA ASP A 87 -28.55 31.64 1.08
C ASP A 87 -29.63 31.87 0.02
N THR A 88 -29.46 31.32 -1.18
CA THR A 88 -30.49 31.28 -2.24
C THR A 88 -31.68 30.39 -1.87
N ALA A 89 -31.46 29.24 -1.24
CA ALA A 89 -32.52 28.35 -0.79
C ALA A 89 -33.24 28.90 0.45
N LYS A 90 -32.52 29.55 1.38
CA LYS A 90 -33.14 30.33 2.47
C LYS A 90 -34.08 31.40 1.91
N LEU A 91 -33.65 32.13 0.88
CA LEU A 91 -34.48 33.12 0.19
C LEU A 91 -35.69 32.48 -0.51
N GLN A 92 -35.56 31.30 -1.10
CA GLN A 92 -36.69 30.57 -1.69
C GLN A 92 -37.69 30.08 -0.65
N VAL A 93 -37.25 29.64 0.53
CA VAL A 93 -38.13 29.27 1.65
C VAL A 93 -38.90 30.50 2.13
N VAL A 94 -38.22 31.65 2.28
CA VAL A 94 -38.86 32.92 2.66
C VAL A 94 -39.84 33.40 1.58
N ALA A 95 -39.51 33.23 0.29
CA ALA A 95 -40.39 33.58 -0.82
C ALA A 95 -41.64 32.68 -0.89
N LYS A 96 -41.48 31.35 -0.81
CA LYS A 96 -42.59 30.39 -0.76
C LYS A 96 -43.48 30.64 0.48
N LEU A 97 -42.88 30.97 1.62
CA LEU A 97 -43.63 31.33 2.83
C LEU A 97 -44.42 32.63 2.64
N ARG A 98 -43.82 33.66 2.03
CA ARG A 98 -44.49 34.93 1.70
C ARG A 98 -45.65 34.72 0.73
N ASP A 99 -45.48 33.91 -0.31
CA ASP A 99 -46.53 33.61 -1.28
C ASP A 99 -47.69 32.83 -0.63
N THR A 100 -47.39 31.90 0.28
CA THR A 100 -48.41 31.14 1.00
C THR A 100 -49.17 32.01 1.99
N LEU A 101 -48.51 32.98 2.65
CA LEU A 101 -49.15 33.95 3.53
C LEU A 101 -49.98 35.00 2.77
N MET A 102 -49.53 35.47 1.61
CA MET A 102 -50.29 36.39 0.76
C MET A 102 -51.47 35.71 0.03
N GLY A 103 -51.45 34.38 -0.09
CA GLY A 103 -52.53 33.57 -0.67
C GLY A 103 -53.79 33.43 0.20
N GLY A 104 -53.90 34.14 1.33
CA GLY A 104 -55.10 34.15 2.18
C GLY A 104 -55.07 33.21 3.38
N PHE A 105 -53.88 32.91 3.92
CA PHE A 105 -53.73 32.02 5.07
C PHE A 105 -53.99 32.76 6.40
N GLU A 106 -55.20 32.67 6.94
CA GLU A 106 -55.56 33.13 8.30
C GLU A 106 -55.32 32.01 9.33
N GLY A 107 -54.05 31.69 9.60
CA GLY A 107 -53.65 30.69 10.61
C GLY A 107 -53.15 31.32 11.90
N SER A 108 -53.31 30.62 13.03
CA SER A 108 -52.74 31.07 14.32
C SER A 108 -51.19 31.06 14.26
N PRO A 109 -50.49 31.82 15.13
CA PRO A 109 -49.01 31.84 15.14
C PRO A 109 -48.36 30.45 15.25
N ALA A 110 -49.05 29.45 15.81
CA ALA A 110 -48.56 28.08 15.92
C ALA A 110 -48.61 27.30 14.59
N GLU A 111 -49.59 27.56 13.73
CA GLU A 111 -49.75 26.87 12.43
C GLU A 111 -48.75 27.39 11.40
N VAL A 112 -48.39 28.67 11.48
CA VAL A 112 -47.34 29.28 10.64
C VAL A 112 -45.97 28.67 10.95
N ILE A 113 -45.69 28.36 12.21
CA ILE A 113 -44.44 27.69 12.63
C ILE A 113 -44.36 26.27 12.08
N GLU A 114 -45.46 25.52 12.14
CA GLU A 114 -45.53 24.14 11.64
C GLU A 114 -45.43 24.09 10.10
N LEU A 115 -46.08 25.02 9.40
CA LEU A 115 -45.94 25.17 7.95
C LEU A 115 -44.50 25.54 7.56
N THR A 116 -43.85 26.41 8.33
CA THR A 116 -42.43 26.77 8.12
C THR A 116 -41.52 25.56 8.33
N ARG A 117 -41.80 24.70 9.32
CA ARG A 117 -41.07 23.45 9.56
C ARG A 117 -41.20 22.49 8.38
N GLN A 118 -42.41 22.28 7.89
CA GLN A 118 -42.67 21.38 6.74
C GLN A 118 -42.04 21.90 5.44
N LEU A 119 -42.12 23.20 5.17
CA LEU A 119 -41.45 23.82 4.01
C LEU A 119 -39.93 23.71 4.12
N LYS A 120 -39.38 23.89 5.33
CA LYS A 120 -37.96 23.71 5.60
C LYS A 120 -37.52 22.26 5.38
N GLU A 121 -38.27 21.29 5.89
CA GLU A 121 -37.97 19.85 5.71
C GLU A 121 -38.02 19.44 4.23
N ARG A 122 -39.02 19.90 3.48
CA ARG A 122 -39.12 19.62 2.03
C ARG A 122 -37.96 20.25 1.25
N GLN A 123 -37.61 21.49 1.56
CA GLN A 123 -36.49 22.16 0.89
C GLN A 123 -35.15 21.49 1.23
N LEU A 124 -34.97 21.04 2.47
CA LEU A 124 -33.78 20.31 2.90
C LEU A 124 -33.66 18.96 2.19
N ALA A 125 -34.78 18.25 1.95
CA ALA A 125 -34.80 17.05 1.14
C ALA A 125 -34.49 17.32 -0.35
N GLU A 126 -35.01 18.41 -0.92
CA GLU A 126 -34.69 18.83 -2.29
C GLU A 126 -33.19 19.16 -2.46
N GLU A 127 -32.61 19.90 -1.50
CA GLU A 127 -31.18 20.20 -1.49
C GLU A 127 -30.32 18.96 -1.31
N PHE A 128 -30.74 18.02 -0.45
CA PHE A 128 -30.05 16.75 -0.27
C PHE A 128 -30.00 15.94 -1.57
N GLU A 129 -31.11 15.89 -2.32
CA GLU A 129 -31.15 15.22 -3.63
C GLU A 129 -30.27 15.93 -4.68
N ILE A 130 -30.18 17.26 -4.65
CA ILE A 130 -29.26 18.02 -5.50
C ILE A 130 -27.80 17.71 -5.11
N ALA A 131 -27.49 17.73 -3.81
CA ALA A 131 -26.17 17.42 -3.28
C ALA A 131 -25.74 15.99 -3.65
N LYS A 132 -26.66 15.02 -3.59
CA LYS A 132 -26.43 13.63 -4.01
C LYS A 132 -26.14 13.52 -5.52
N LYS A 133 -26.88 14.23 -6.37
CA LYS A 133 -26.59 14.26 -7.82
C LYS A 133 -25.23 14.90 -8.11
N SER A 134 -24.90 15.98 -7.41
CA SER A 134 -23.60 16.64 -7.50
C SER A 134 -22.46 15.77 -6.99
N SER A 135 -22.67 15.00 -5.92
CA SER A 135 -21.65 14.10 -5.37
C SER A 135 -21.30 12.98 -6.34
N VAL A 136 -22.31 12.37 -6.99
CA VAL A 136 -22.10 11.36 -8.05
C VAL A 136 -21.36 11.94 -9.25
N ALA A 137 -21.73 13.14 -9.70
CA ALA A 137 -21.05 13.81 -10.82
C ALA A 137 -19.59 14.17 -10.49
N MET A 138 -19.33 14.63 -9.25
CA MET A 138 -17.97 14.91 -8.77
C MET A 138 -17.14 13.64 -8.66
N GLN A 139 -17.73 12.56 -8.13
CA GLN A 139 -17.11 11.25 -8.01
C GLN A 139 -16.63 10.74 -9.38
N GLN A 140 -17.51 10.77 -10.38
CA GLN A 140 -17.18 10.38 -11.75
C GLN A 140 -16.04 11.21 -12.35
N LEU A 141 -16.06 12.54 -12.14
CA LEU A 141 -15.00 13.42 -12.62
C LEU A 141 -13.65 13.08 -11.97
N ILE A 142 -13.63 12.80 -10.66
CA ILE A 142 -12.39 12.46 -9.96
C ILE A 142 -11.89 11.08 -10.39
N ASP A 143 -12.79 10.10 -10.55
CA ASP A 143 -12.44 8.77 -11.06
C ASP A 143 -11.75 8.86 -12.43
N ASP A 144 -12.31 9.64 -13.36
CA ASP A 144 -11.71 9.91 -14.68
C ASP A 144 -10.33 10.55 -14.55
N GLN A 145 -10.18 11.54 -13.66
CA GLN A 145 -8.91 12.24 -13.42
C GLN A 145 -7.83 11.32 -12.82
N LEU A 146 -8.20 10.40 -11.93
CA LEU A 146 -7.27 9.44 -11.33
C LEU A 146 -6.78 8.43 -12.36
N VAL A 147 -7.67 7.98 -13.26
CA VAL A 147 -7.31 7.10 -14.39
C VAL A 147 -6.39 7.83 -15.36
N GLU A 148 -6.75 9.04 -15.81
CA GLU A 148 -5.91 9.85 -16.70
C GLU A 148 -4.56 10.22 -16.07
N GLY A 149 -4.55 10.45 -14.76
CA GLY A 149 -3.35 10.79 -13.97
C GLY A 149 -2.42 9.61 -13.69
N GLY A 150 -2.84 8.38 -14.01
CA GLY A 150 -2.04 7.16 -13.75
C GLY A 150 -1.89 6.84 -12.26
N PHE A 151 -2.86 7.25 -11.42
CA PHE A 151 -2.80 7.10 -9.96
C PHE A 151 -2.56 5.65 -9.53
N ARG A 152 -3.20 4.68 -10.19
CA ARG A 152 -3.09 3.25 -9.86
C ARG A 152 -1.66 2.74 -9.87
N ASN A 153 -0.87 3.11 -10.88
CA ASN A 153 0.53 2.67 -10.98
C ASN A 153 1.37 3.27 -9.85
N GLN A 154 1.15 4.56 -9.56
CA GLN A 154 1.84 5.27 -8.49
C GLN A 154 1.45 4.73 -7.10
N LEU A 155 0.20 4.32 -6.93
CA LEU A 155 -0.27 3.67 -5.71
C LEU A 155 0.43 2.31 -5.50
N MET A 156 0.67 1.51 -6.55
CA MET A 156 1.37 0.23 -6.39
C MET A 156 2.80 0.39 -5.87
N ASP A 157 3.53 1.37 -6.41
CA ASP A 157 4.88 1.67 -5.94
C ASP A 157 4.84 2.25 -4.51
N PHE A 158 3.85 3.07 -4.21
CA PHE A 158 3.63 3.62 -2.87
C PHE A 158 3.34 2.53 -1.83
N LEU A 159 2.49 1.55 -2.15
CA LEU A 159 2.14 0.45 -1.24
C LEU A 159 3.36 -0.42 -0.89
N THR A 160 4.26 -0.61 -1.86
CA THR A 160 5.53 -1.31 -1.63
C THR A 160 6.40 -0.52 -0.65
N ASN A 161 6.54 0.79 -0.86
CA ASN A 161 7.26 1.67 0.07
C ASN A 161 6.61 1.71 1.46
N PHE A 162 5.28 1.68 1.52
CA PHE A 162 4.50 1.73 2.75
C PHE A 162 4.71 0.49 3.63
N ALA A 163 4.82 -0.69 3.00
CA ALA A 163 5.15 -1.93 3.70
C ALA A 163 6.64 -1.98 4.11
N LEU A 164 7.54 -1.54 3.24
CA LEU A 164 8.98 -1.68 3.43
C LEU A 164 9.58 -0.67 4.42
N TYR A 165 9.33 0.62 4.20
CA TYR A 165 9.98 1.73 4.90
C TYR A 165 9.16 2.21 6.10
N PRO A 166 9.79 2.95 7.06
CA PRO A 166 9.09 3.58 8.18
C PRO A 166 7.94 4.51 7.76
N TYR A 167 8.01 5.07 6.55
CA TYR A 167 7.00 5.93 5.97
C TYR A 167 7.05 5.83 4.44
N ALA A 168 5.93 6.06 3.77
CA ALA A 168 5.83 6.27 2.33
C ALA A 168 5.29 7.67 2.04
N VAL A 169 5.66 8.25 0.90
CA VAL A 169 5.30 9.63 0.56
C VAL A 169 4.69 9.69 -0.84
N MET A 170 3.55 10.37 -0.95
CA MET A 170 2.89 10.66 -2.21
C MET A 170 2.75 12.17 -2.39
N LEU A 171 3.05 12.62 -3.60
CA LEU A 171 3.00 14.02 -4.02
C LEU A 171 1.83 14.18 -5.00
N GLY A 172 0.88 15.07 -4.71
CA GLY A 172 -0.21 15.37 -5.62
C GLY A 172 -1.46 15.93 -4.94
N PRO A 173 -2.50 16.26 -5.71
CA PRO A 173 -2.50 16.34 -7.17
C PRO A 173 -1.72 17.57 -7.65
N MET A 174 -0.86 17.41 -8.66
CA MET A 174 -0.20 18.51 -9.34
C MET A 174 -0.65 18.61 -10.79
N PRO A 175 -0.98 19.82 -11.29
CA PRO A 175 -1.29 20.01 -12.69
C PRO A 175 -0.01 19.88 -13.53
N GLU A 176 -0.02 18.95 -14.48
CA GLU A 176 1.01 18.76 -15.47
C GLU A 176 0.39 18.92 -16.87
N MET A 177 1.05 19.68 -17.75
CA MET A 177 0.58 19.88 -19.12
C MET A 177 1.07 18.70 -19.95
N VAL A 178 0.14 17.91 -20.48
CA VAL A 178 0.48 16.77 -21.36
C VAL A 178 -0.02 17.07 -22.78
N PRO A 179 0.82 16.85 -23.81
CA PRO A 179 0.38 16.93 -25.18
C PRO A 179 -0.57 15.77 -25.47
N VAL A 180 -1.82 16.11 -25.80
CA VAL A 180 -2.86 15.17 -26.17
C VAL A 180 -3.26 15.41 -27.63
N LEU A 181 -3.52 14.32 -28.35
CA LEU A 181 -4.10 14.41 -29.69
C LEU A 181 -5.58 14.77 -29.53
N LYS A 182 -5.93 16.03 -29.81
CA LYS A 182 -7.32 16.48 -29.87
C LYS A 182 -7.83 16.32 -31.30
N TRP A 183 -8.97 15.66 -31.43
CA TRP A 183 -9.64 15.52 -32.71
C TRP A 183 -10.37 16.82 -33.04
N SER A 184 -9.97 17.51 -34.11
CA SER A 184 -10.64 18.72 -34.59
C SER A 184 -11.15 18.48 -36.01
N GLY A 185 -12.43 18.14 -36.13
CA GLY A 185 -13.06 17.82 -37.41
C GLY A 185 -12.56 16.51 -38.01
N THR A 186 -11.68 16.58 -39.02
CA THR A 186 -11.16 15.43 -39.78
C THR A 186 -9.66 15.19 -39.61
N ARG A 187 -8.95 16.02 -38.82
CA ARG A 187 -7.50 15.86 -38.57
C ARG A 187 -7.20 15.87 -37.08
N PRO A 188 -6.30 14.99 -36.60
CA PRO A 188 -5.78 15.08 -35.25
C PRO A 188 -4.83 16.29 -35.15
N ILE A 189 -5.08 17.17 -34.19
CA ILE A 189 -4.21 18.30 -33.87
C ILE A 189 -3.61 18.04 -32.49
N THR A 190 -2.31 18.25 -32.34
CA THR A 190 -1.65 18.20 -31.02
C THR A 190 -2.11 19.41 -30.21
N GLY A 191 -2.84 19.18 -29.13
CA GLY A 191 -3.23 20.20 -28.16
C GLY A 191 -2.71 19.86 -26.78
N GLU A 192 -2.57 20.86 -25.91
CA GLU A 192 -2.21 20.60 -24.51
C GLU A 192 -3.48 20.46 -23.65
N LYS A 193 -3.45 19.54 -22.69
CA LYS A 193 -4.48 19.39 -21.65
C LYS A 193 -3.77 19.34 -20.29
N PRO A 194 -4.21 20.14 -19.30
CA PRO A 194 -3.75 19.98 -17.94
C PRO A 194 -4.34 18.68 -17.37
N ILE A 195 -3.47 17.74 -17.00
CA ILE A 195 -3.85 16.54 -16.25
C ILE A 195 -3.40 16.69 -14.80
N LEU A 196 -4.19 16.15 -13.87
CA LEU A 196 -3.80 16.09 -12.47
C LEU A 196 -3.03 14.79 -12.23
N ARG A 197 -1.74 14.91 -11.96
CA ARG A 197 -0.88 13.76 -11.70
C ARG A 197 -0.53 13.67 -10.22
N THR A 198 -0.59 12.46 -9.71
CA THR A 198 0.00 12.04 -8.43
C THR A 198 1.32 11.33 -8.72
N MET A 199 2.30 11.47 -7.83
CA MET A 199 3.61 10.84 -7.97
C MET A 199 4.00 10.19 -6.64
N ASN A 200 4.46 8.95 -6.68
CA ASN A 200 5.13 8.31 -5.55
C ASN A 200 6.54 8.89 -5.40
N ILE A 201 6.93 9.22 -4.17
CA ILE A 201 8.26 9.72 -3.84
C ILE A 201 8.96 8.66 -3.00
N SER A 202 10.16 8.28 -3.41
CA SER A 202 11.01 7.40 -2.60
C SER A 202 11.29 8.07 -1.24
N PRO A 203 11.15 7.36 -0.11
CA PRO A 203 11.39 7.91 1.21
C PRO A 203 12.77 8.56 1.38
N PHE A 204 13.79 8.07 0.68
CA PHE A 204 15.14 8.66 0.66
C PHE A 204 15.19 10.10 0.11
N ASP A 205 14.26 10.43 -0.77
CA ASP A 205 14.19 11.70 -1.49
C ASP A 205 13.28 12.74 -0.84
N TYR A 206 12.65 12.39 0.29
CA TYR A 206 11.80 13.28 1.06
C TYR A 206 12.48 13.71 2.37
N PHE A 207 12.39 15.01 2.66
CA PHE A 207 12.93 15.61 3.87
C PHE A 207 11.92 16.61 4.43
N TRP A 208 11.79 16.66 5.75
CA TRP A 208 10.85 17.54 6.46
C TRP A 208 11.57 18.42 7.48
N SER A 209 10.84 19.40 8.02
CA SER A 209 11.29 20.23 9.12
C SER A 209 11.10 19.57 10.49
N PRO A 210 11.89 19.92 11.52
CA PRO A 210 11.84 19.24 12.82
C PRO A 210 10.51 19.29 13.58
N ASP A 211 9.66 20.25 13.24
CA ASP A 211 8.32 20.47 13.79
C ASP A 211 7.23 19.63 13.10
N THR A 212 7.56 18.93 12.02
CA THR A 212 6.59 18.14 11.25
C THR A 212 6.24 16.83 11.95
N TYR A 213 4.96 16.69 12.33
CA TYR A 213 4.36 15.43 12.80
C TYR A 213 3.47 14.76 11.73
N GLU A 214 3.12 15.50 10.68
CA GLU A 214 2.29 15.06 9.56
C GLU A 214 2.77 15.77 8.30
N ALA A 215 2.95 15.02 7.22
CA ALA A 215 3.49 15.57 5.98
C ALA A 215 2.66 16.76 5.48
N GLY A 216 3.33 17.79 4.98
CA GLY A 216 2.68 18.97 4.41
C GLY A 216 2.22 20.03 5.43
N LYS A 217 2.28 19.76 6.75
CA LYS A 217 1.83 20.70 7.80
C LYS A 217 2.95 21.42 8.57
N GLY A 218 4.21 21.00 8.42
CA GLY A 218 5.34 21.63 9.13
C GLY A 218 5.84 22.91 8.47
N THR A 219 6.88 23.51 9.05
CA THR A 219 7.52 24.73 8.50
C THR A 219 7.97 24.58 7.05
N TYR A 220 8.61 23.46 6.69
CA TYR A 220 9.00 23.18 5.31
C TYR A 220 9.01 21.69 4.98
N ASP A 221 8.83 21.39 3.70
CA ASP A 221 8.96 20.07 3.10
C ASP A 221 9.83 20.17 1.84
N ILE A 222 10.77 19.24 1.69
CA ILE A 222 11.69 19.20 0.55
C ILE A 222 11.56 17.83 -0.13
N VAL A 223 11.30 17.85 -1.42
CA VAL A 223 11.22 16.66 -2.28
C VAL A 223 12.31 16.74 -3.34
N LYS A 224 13.14 15.70 -3.44
CA LYS A 224 14.11 15.54 -4.54
C LYS A 224 13.44 14.85 -5.72
N ARG A 225 13.42 15.51 -6.88
CA ARG A 225 12.85 15.00 -8.13
C ARG A 225 13.91 14.96 -9.22
N ARG A 226 13.96 13.88 -9.97
CA ARG A 226 14.79 13.77 -11.17
C ARG A 226 14.05 14.31 -12.38
N MET A 227 14.73 15.13 -13.18
CA MET A 227 14.18 15.68 -14.42
C MET A 227 15.20 15.61 -15.54
N THR A 228 14.74 15.30 -16.75
CA THR A 228 15.60 15.32 -17.94
C THR A 228 15.76 16.74 -18.46
N LYS A 229 16.76 16.93 -19.32
CA LYS A 229 17.02 18.22 -19.98
C LYS A 229 15.81 18.69 -20.80
N MET A 230 15.14 17.77 -21.48
CA MET A 230 13.95 18.06 -22.27
C MET A 230 12.81 18.58 -21.39
N THR A 231 12.52 17.92 -20.27
CA THR A 231 11.45 18.34 -19.36
C THR A 231 11.76 19.69 -18.71
N LEU A 232 13.02 19.97 -18.36
CA LEU A 232 13.41 21.27 -17.83
C LEU A 232 13.25 22.40 -18.85
N LEU A 233 13.58 22.16 -20.12
CA LEU A 233 13.35 23.13 -21.20
C LEU A 233 11.86 23.39 -21.45
N GLN A 234 11.02 22.35 -21.41
CA GLN A 234 9.57 22.50 -21.48
C GLN A 234 9.02 23.25 -20.26
N CYS A 235 9.55 22.99 -19.07
CA CYS A 235 9.15 23.72 -17.87
C CYS A 235 9.50 25.20 -17.94
N ALA A 236 10.56 25.59 -18.66
CA ALA A 236 10.94 26.99 -18.84
C ALA A 236 9.87 27.85 -19.53
N THR A 237 8.97 27.24 -20.31
CA THR A 237 7.87 27.96 -20.98
C THR A 237 6.64 28.12 -20.09
N LEU A 238 6.58 27.44 -18.94
CA LEU A 238 5.44 27.46 -18.03
C LEU A 238 5.46 28.70 -17.11
N PRO A 239 4.28 29.22 -16.72
CA PRO A 239 4.19 30.36 -15.81
C PRO A 239 4.81 30.06 -14.44
N GLY A 240 5.57 31.02 -13.91
CA GLY A 240 6.27 30.92 -12.63
C GLY A 240 7.70 30.37 -12.71
N PHE A 241 8.15 29.90 -13.88
CA PHE A 241 9.54 29.57 -14.12
C PHE A 241 10.35 30.79 -14.57
N ILE A 242 11.58 30.89 -14.08
CA ILE A 242 12.51 31.95 -14.44
C ILE A 242 13.39 31.43 -15.59
N GLU A 243 12.99 31.73 -16.84
CA GLU A 243 13.61 31.19 -18.06
C GLU A 243 15.14 31.40 -18.10
N GLN A 244 15.62 32.58 -17.67
CA GLN A 244 17.05 32.90 -17.65
C GLN A 244 17.83 32.00 -16.67
N ASN A 245 17.25 31.69 -15.51
CA ASN A 245 17.87 30.82 -14.51
C ASN A 245 17.88 29.37 -15.01
N VAL A 246 16.81 28.92 -15.66
CA VAL A 246 16.75 27.57 -16.25
C VAL A 246 17.81 27.40 -17.35
N LYS A 247 17.91 28.35 -18.29
CA LYS A 247 18.92 28.30 -19.36
C LYS A 247 20.35 28.35 -18.80
N SER A 248 20.59 29.18 -17.78
CA SER A 248 21.89 29.28 -17.12
C SER A 248 22.27 27.99 -16.39
N ALA A 249 21.34 27.41 -15.63
CA ALA A 249 21.54 26.14 -14.94
C ALA A 249 21.84 25.01 -15.94
N ILE A 250 21.08 24.94 -17.04
CA ILE A 250 21.30 23.93 -18.07
C ILE A 250 22.70 24.05 -18.69
N LYS A 251 23.16 25.27 -18.98
CA LYS A 251 24.52 25.49 -19.51
C LYS A 251 25.60 25.02 -18.54
N PHE A 252 25.44 25.30 -17.25
CA PHE A 252 26.40 24.90 -16.22
C PHE A 252 26.48 23.38 -16.04
N PHE A 253 25.33 22.71 -15.93
CA PHE A 253 25.27 21.26 -15.76
C PHE A 253 25.54 20.47 -17.06
N SER A 254 25.50 21.12 -18.23
CA SER A 254 25.96 20.51 -19.48
C SER A 254 27.49 20.56 -19.65
N ALA A 255 28.23 21.22 -18.75
CA ALA A 255 29.68 21.26 -18.80
C ALA A 255 30.29 19.90 -18.36
N PRO A 256 31.35 19.41 -19.03
CA PRO A 256 31.92 18.08 -18.74
C PRO A 256 32.45 17.88 -17.32
N ASP A 257 32.87 18.96 -16.65
CA ASP A 257 33.48 18.92 -15.31
C ASP A 257 32.45 19.00 -14.16
N THR A 258 31.16 19.12 -14.45
CA THR A 258 30.14 19.31 -13.42
C THR A 258 29.59 17.98 -12.93
N GLN A 259 29.78 17.68 -11.64
CA GLN A 259 29.17 16.51 -11.02
C GLN A 259 27.64 16.64 -10.99
N LEU A 260 26.95 15.70 -11.66
CA LEU A 260 25.49 15.67 -11.74
C LEU A 260 24.83 15.19 -10.43
N ASP A 261 25.53 14.35 -9.66
CA ASP A 261 25.09 13.91 -8.33
C ASP A 261 25.63 14.85 -7.24
N TRP A 262 25.02 16.03 -7.12
CA TRP A 262 25.40 17.04 -6.12
C TRP A 262 24.66 16.91 -4.79
N LEU A 263 23.69 15.98 -4.68
CA LEU A 263 22.85 15.76 -3.48
C LEU A 263 23.05 14.39 -2.83
N GLY A 264 23.82 13.51 -3.46
CA GLY A 264 24.09 12.14 -3.03
C GLY A 264 23.06 11.13 -3.57
N GLY A 265 23.53 9.89 -3.69
CA GLY A 265 22.76 8.78 -4.26
C GLY A 265 21.54 8.37 -3.42
N ASN A 266 20.47 8.01 -4.13
CA ASN A 266 19.32 7.28 -3.58
C ASN A 266 19.46 5.80 -4.02
N PRO A 267 19.50 4.82 -3.10
CA PRO A 267 19.67 3.41 -3.45
C PRO A 267 18.47 2.81 -4.21
N ASP A 268 17.26 3.38 -4.08
CA ASP A 268 16.07 2.94 -4.84
C ASP A 268 16.16 3.30 -6.34
N LYS A 269 17.09 4.18 -6.72
CA LYS A 269 17.21 4.70 -8.07
C LYS A 269 18.54 4.26 -8.67
N SER A 270 18.55 3.97 -9.98
CA SER A 270 19.79 3.68 -10.68
C SER A 270 20.76 4.86 -10.51
N ASN A 271 21.99 4.53 -10.11
CA ASN A 271 23.08 5.49 -10.06
C ASN A 271 23.59 5.65 -11.49
N THR A 272 23.20 6.74 -12.15
CA THR A 272 23.66 7.02 -13.51
C THR A 272 25.14 7.41 -13.45
N PRO A 273 26.03 6.82 -14.29
CA PRO A 273 27.47 7.12 -14.25
C PRO A 273 27.79 8.58 -14.57
N LEU A 274 29.02 8.97 -14.22
CA LEU A 274 29.73 10.26 -14.43
C LEU A 274 29.94 10.62 -15.92
N ASN A 275 28.90 10.53 -16.75
CA ASN A 275 28.95 11.05 -18.13
C ASN A 275 28.43 12.50 -18.18
N PRO A 276 28.84 13.30 -19.18
CA PRO A 276 28.27 14.62 -19.38
C PRO A 276 26.77 14.49 -19.67
N TRP A 277 25.96 15.40 -19.10
CA TRP A 277 24.50 15.37 -19.12
C TRP A 277 23.93 15.16 -20.53
N SER A 278 23.77 13.88 -20.90
CA SER A 278 23.25 13.46 -22.20
C SER A 278 21.73 13.65 -22.23
N GLN A 279 21.11 13.52 -23.41
CA GLN A 279 19.66 13.66 -23.54
C GLN A 279 18.88 12.66 -22.66
N ASP A 280 19.46 11.47 -22.45
CA ASP A 280 18.85 10.37 -21.68
C ASP A 280 19.11 10.45 -20.17
N GLU A 281 19.93 11.42 -19.73
CA GLU A 281 20.31 11.56 -18.34
C GLU A 281 19.40 12.55 -17.59
N SER A 282 19.21 12.29 -16.31
CA SER A 282 18.35 13.09 -15.43
C SER A 282 19.16 13.76 -14.35
N ILE A 283 18.78 14.99 -14.00
CA ILE A 283 19.39 15.76 -12.93
C ILE A 283 18.44 15.90 -11.74
N ASP A 284 19.00 15.91 -10.54
CA ASP A 284 18.26 16.11 -9.30
C ASP A 284 17.90 17.60 -9.12
N VAL A 285 16.60 17.84 -8.99
CA VAL A 285 15.98 19.13 -8.71
C VAL A 285 15.29 19.04 -7.35
N LEU A 286 15.43 20.07 -6.53
CA LEU A 286 14.74 20.18 -5.24
C LEU A 286 13.45 20.97 -5.40
N LEU A 287 12.33 20.38 -4.97
CA LEU A 287 11.08 21.08 -4.74
C LEU A 287 11.01 21.40 -3.25
N HIS A 288 10.97 22.68 -2.91
CA HIS A 288 10.81 23.18 -1.56
C HIS A 288 9.41 23.76 -1.40
N PHE A 289 8.65 23.21 -0.47
CA PHE A 289 7.38 23.76 -0.01
C PHE A 289 7.61 24.34 1.38
N GLY A 290 7.28 25.60 1.58
CA GLY A 290 7.55 26.24 2.86
C GLY A 290 7.02 27.66 2.95
N ALA A 291 6.86 28.12 4.18
CA ALA A 291 6.59 29.52 4.46
C ALA A 291 7.86 30.36 4.23
N LEU A 292 7.79 31.34 3.33
CA LEU A 292 8.85 32.31 3.09
C LEU A 292 8.37 33.71 3.46
N SER A 293 9.28 34.53 4.00
CA SER A 293 8.95 35.92 4.35
C SER A 293 8.81 36.77 3.07
N GLY A 294 7.93 37.77 3.09
CA GLY A 294 7.79 38.71 1.96
C GLY A 294 9.11 39.42 1.62
N LYS A 295 9.95 39.68 2.62
CA LYS A 295 11.30 40.23 2.44
C LYS A 295 12.20 39.33 1.58
N GLU A 296 12.10 38.01 1.76
CA GLU A 296 12.84 37.04 0.93
C GLU A 296 12.23 36.96 -0.48
N LEU A 297 10.91 36.91 -0.59
CA LEU A 297 10.21 36.83 -1.87
C LEU A 297 10.47 38.05 -2.77
N ARG A 298 10.61 39.23 -2.18
CA ARG A 298 10.94 40.45 -2.92
C ARG A 298 12.32 40.40 -3.57
N ARG A 299 13.30 39.69 -2.98
CA ARG A 299 14.63 39.48 -3.59
C ARG A 299 14.56 38.66 -4.89
N TYR A 300 13.52 37.83 -5.02
CA TYR A 300 13.26 37.04 -6.22
C TYR A 300 12.37 37.76 -7.25
N GLY A 301 12.03 39.04 -7.02
CA GLY A 301 11.27 39.86 -7.96
C GLY A 301 9.74 39.73 -7.84
N MET A 302 9.22 39.11 -6.78
CA MET A 302 7.77 39.01 -6.55
C MET A 302 7.20 40.36 -6.07
N THR A 303 6.16 40.84 -6.74
CA THR A 303 5.43 42.07 -6.40
C THR A 303 4.16 41.75 -5.60
N GLY A 304 3.71 42.66 -4.73
CA GLY A 304 2.49 42.48 -3.93
C GLY A 304 2.64 41.69 -2.62
N VAL A 305 3.87 41.56 -2.10
CA VAL A 305 4.18 40.91 -0.82
C VAL A 305 4.56 41.94 0.26
N GLU A 306 3.97 41.79 1.44
CA GLU A 306 4.30 42.55 2.64
C GLU A 306 5.51 41.94 3.35
N ASP A 307 6.46 42.76 3.80
CA ASP A 307 7.77 42.28 4.27
C ASP A 307 7.68 41.41 5.54
N ASP A 308 6.76 41.73 6.45
CA ASP A 308 6.58 41.05 7.74
C ASP A 308 5.63 39.85 7.67
N LYS A 309 5.01 39.61 6.51
CA LYS A 309 4.07 38.51 6.32
C LYS A 309 4.77 37.30 5.71
N TYR A 310 4.44 36.12 6.24
CA TYR A 310 4.85 34.85 5.67
C TYR A 310 3.82 34.37 4.65
N TYR A 311 4.32 33.89 3.51
CA TYR A 311 3.51 33.32 2.44
C TYR A 311 3.98 31.90 2.16
N GLU A 312 3.03 30.98 2.00
CA GLU A 312 3.35 29.63 1.53
C GLU A 312 3.82 29.67 0.09
N CYS A 313 5.00 29.12 -0.14
CA CYS A 313 5.65 29.14 -1.43
C CYS A 313 6.07 27.74 -1.85
N GLN A 314 5.91 27.49 -3.14
CA GLN A 314 6.53 26.38 -3.83
C GLN A 314 7.72 26.93 -4.63
N ALA A 315 8.93 26.60 -4.18
CA ALA A 315 10.17 26.92 -4.87
C ALA A 315 10.76 25.66 -5.49
N MET A 316 11.39 25.82 -6.65
CA MET A 316 12.12 24.75 -7.32
C MET A 316 13.55 25.21 -7.56
N VAL A 317 14.51 24.41 -7.10
CA VAL A 317 15.92 24.78 -7.03
C VAL A 317 16.77 23.71 -7.70
N LEU A 318 17.65 24.14 -8.58
CA LEU A 318 18.62 23.30 -9.27
C LEU A 318 20.02 23.88 -9.02
N GLY A 319 20.84 23.16 -8.24
CA GLY A 319 22.13 23.69 -7.75
C GLY A 319 21.94 25.00 -6.99
N SER A 320 22.59 26.06 -7.46
CA SER A 320 22.48 27.42 -6.90
C SER A 320 21.37 28.27 -7.52
N TRP A 321 20.65 27.75 -8.53
CA TRP A 321 19.64 28.52 -9.26
C TRP A 321 18.22 28.16 -8.80
N THR A 322 17.47 29.18 -8.39
CA THR A 322 16.01 29.05 -8.22
C THR A 322 15.36 29.15 -9.59
N ILE A 323 14.79 28.05 -10.07
CA ILE A 323 14.22 27.94 -11.41
C ILE A 323 12.72 28.19 -11.46
N ARG A 324 12.00 28.00 -10.35
CA ARG A 324 10.57 28.30 -10.22
C ARG A 324 10.29 28.85 -8.83
N LEU A 325 9.42 29.85 -8.74
CA LEU A 325 8.88 30.34 -7.48
C LEU A 325 7.41 30.69 -7.66
N LEU A 326 6.54 30.05 -6.89
CA LEU A 326 5.10 30.31 -6.89
C LEU A 326 4.61 30.49 -5.46
N ILE A 327 3.81 31.53 -5.24
CA ILE A 327 3.04 31.69 -4.01
C ILE A 327 1.78 30.84 -4.16
N ASN A 328 1.51 29.99 -3.18
CA ASN A 328 0.31 29.17 -3.17
C ASN A 328 -0.91 30.06 -2.89
N PRO A 329 -1.87 30.19 -3.83
CA PRO A 329 -3.02 31.08 -3.67
C PRO A 329 -4.17 30.42 -2.88
N ASN A 330 -3.92 29.31 -2.19
CA ASN A 330 -4.96 28.59 -1.47
C ASN A 330 -5.29 29.26 -0.13
N PRO A 331 -6.59 29.38 0.23
CA PRO A 331 -7.02 30.01 1.47
C PRO A 331 -6.62 29.22 2.71
N ASN A 332 -6.41 27.90 2.55
CA ASN A 332 -5.88 27.06 3.62
C ASN A 332 -4.34 27.15 3.59
N ILE A 333 -3.80 28.05 4.41
CA ILE A 333 -2.39 28.47 4.47
C ILE A 333 -1.44 27.30 4.79
N SER A 334 -1.91 26.09 5.13
CA SER A 334 -1.02 24.96 5.44
C SER A 334 -1.32 23.69 4.65
N ALA A 335 -2.18 23.73 3.63
CA ALA A 335 -2.50 22.55 2.82
C ALA A 335 -1.51 22.42 1.65
N ARG A 336 -0.44 21.65 1.84
CA ARG A 336 0.52 21.26 0.80
C ARG A 336 0.10 19.93 0.16
N PRO A 337 0.37 19.72 -1.15
CA PRO A 337 0.00 18.49 -1.86
C PRO A 337 1.00 17.35 -1.56
N ILE A 338 1.34 17.13 -0.30
CA ILE A 338 2.27 16.08 0.15
C ILE A 338 1.57 15.29 1.24
N TYR A 339 1.50 13.98 1.04
CA TYR A 339 0.90 13.06 1.98
C TYR A 339 1.92 11.99 2.33
N SER A 340 1.92 11.58 3.58
CA SER A 340 2.77 10.47 4.02
C SER A 340 1.98 9.55 4.92
N ALA A 341 2.14 8.25 4.68
CA ALA A 341 1.53 7.23 5.50
C ALA A 341 2.58 6.27 6.07
N SER A 342 2.38 5.81 7.31
CA SER A 342 3.24 4.83 7.98
C SER A 342 2.46 3.55 8.31
N TYR A 343 3.10 2.38 8.17
CA TYR A 343 2.44 1.10 8.49
C TYR A 343 1.99 1.05 9.96
N GLN A 344 2.89 1.40 10.89
CA GLN A 344 2.57 1.64 12.30
C GLN A 344 2.93 3.08 12.67
N ARG A 345 1.91 3.90 12.98
CA ARG A 345 2.10 5.30 13.35
C ARG A 345 2.63 5.44 14.78
N VAL A 346 3.59 6.35 14.96
CA VAL A 346 4.04 6.82 16.28
C VAL A 346 3.47 8.23 16.53
N PRO A 347 2.68 8.44 17.59
CA PRO A 347 2.16 9.77 17.91
C PRO A 347 3.30 10.78 18.13
N GLY A 348 3.15 11.98 17.55
CA GLY A 348 4.13 13.06 17.69
C GLY A 348 5.38 12.94 16.81
N LYS A 349 5.50 11.90 15.98
CA LYS A 349 6.56 11.77 14.98
C LYS A 349 5.98 11.56 13.58
N MET A 350 6.69 12.08 12.58
CA MET A 350 6.34 11.86 11.18
C MET A 350 6.66 10.42 10.75
N ALA A 351 7.83 9.91 11.12
CA ALA A 351 8.25 8.57 10.75
C ALA A 351 7.77 7.52 11.77
N GLY A 352 7.11 6.48 11.28
CA GLY A 352 6.61 5.36 12.06
C GLY A 352 7.50 4.12 12.01
N TYR A 353 6.88 2.95 12.12
CA TYR A 353 7.54 1.66 11.92
C TYR A 353 7.01 0.95 10.66
N GLY A 354 7.93 0.48 9.82
CA GLY A 354 7.67 -0.42 8.70
C GLY A 354 7.87 -1.89 9.05
N ILE A 355 7.48 -2.79 8.15
CA ILE A 355 7.58 -4.25 8.37
C ILE A 355 9.04 -4.68 8.52
N ALA A 356 9.94 -4.12 7.70
CA ALA A 356 11.35 -4.46 7.74
C ALA A 356 11.99 -4.16 9.10
N GLN A 357 11.63 -3.03 9.74
CA GLN A 357 12.15 -2.69 11.06
C GLN A 357 11.72 -3.69 12.12
N ASN A 358 10.44 -4.09 12.11
CA ASN A 358 9.89 -5.02 13.07
C ASN A 358 10.49 -6.43 12.92
N LEU A 359 10.85 -6.83 11.69
CA LEU A 359 11.45 -8.13 11.41
C LEU A 359 12.96 -8.18 11.57
N ARG A 360 13.64 -7.03 11.69
CA ARG A 360 15.10 -6.96 11.67
C ARG A 360 15.78 -7.90 12.65
N ASP A 361 15.42 -7.82 13.92
CA ASP A 361 16.08 -8.62 14.95
C ASP A 361 15.71 -10.11 14.84
N ILE A 362 14.49 -10.39 14.36
CA ILE A 362 14.00 -11.75 14.12
C ILE A 362 14.77 -12.39 12.96
N GLU A 363 14.93 -11.67 11.85
CA GLU A 363 15.67 -12.15 10.67
C GLU A 363 17.16 -12.34 10.97
N ARG A 364 17.79 -11.45 11.74
CA ARG A 364 19.19 -11.65 12.18
C ARG A 364 19.34 -12.88 13.06
N SER A 365 18.38 -13.13 13.95
CA SER A 365 18.36 -14.32 14.80
C SER A 365 18.13 -15.60 13.99
N PHE A 366 17.22 -15.55 13.00
CA PHE A 366 16.99 -16.62 12.05
C PHE A 366 18.26 -16.93 11.24
N MET A 367 18.94 -15.90 10.75
CA MET A 367 20.18 -16.07 9.99
C MET A 367 21.32 -16.63 10.85
N ALA A 368 21.42 -16.23 12.12
CA ALA A 368 22.37 -16.83 13.05
C ALA A 368 22.11 -18.33 13.26
N ALA A 369 20.85 -18.73 13.42
CA ALA A 369 20.48 -20.15 13.52
C ALA A 369 20.78 -20.92 12.22
N TYR A 370 20.54 -20.31 11.06
CA TYR A 370 20.82 -20.91 9.76
C TYR A 370 22.32 -21.11 9.51
N ARG A 371 23.16 -20.14 9.89
CA ARG A 371 24.63 -20.27 9.83
C ARG A 371 25.10 -21.44 10.68
N GLY A 372 24.64 -21.51 11.94
CA GLY A 372 24.97 -22.63 12.83
C GLY A 372 24.47 -23.98 12.32
N LEU A 373 23.36 -24.01 11.58
CA LEU A 373 22.87 -25.21 10.90
C LEU A 373 23.83 -25.67 9.81
N MET A 374 24.27 -24.75 8.94
CA MET A 374 25.24 -25.08 7.87
C MET A 374 26.56 -25.58 8.45
N GLU A 375 27.07 -24.93 9.51
CA GLU A 375 28.28 -25.39 10.20
C GLU A 375 28.10 -26.77 10.83
N ASN A 376 26.98 -27.02 11.52
CA ASN A 376 26.74 -28.32 12.14
C ASN A 376 26.62 -29.44 11.10
N ILE A 377 25.97 -29.17 9.95
CA ILE A 377 25.93 -30.11 8.83
C ILE A 377 27.34 -30.35 8.28
N GLY A 378 28.16 -29.30 8.15
CA GLY A 378 29.56 -29.41 7.75
C GLY A 378 30.35 -30.36 8.66
N TYR A 379 30.32 -30.13 9.98
CA TYR A 379 31.04 -30.95 10.95
C TYR A 379 30.48 -32.36 11.14
N SER A 380 29.16 -32.53 11.01
CA SER A 380 28.54 -33.86 11.14
C SER A 380 28.65 -34.71 9.86
N SER A 381 28.78 -34.07 8.69
CA SER A 381 28.99 -34.77 7.41
C SER A 381 30.44 -35.20 7.19
N ALA A 382 31.40 -34.44 7.72
CA ALA A 382 32.83 -34.75 7.65
C ALA A 382 33.36 -35.19 9.04
N PRO A 383 33.48 -36.49 9.32
CA PRO A 383 34.02 -36.95 10.60
C PRO A 383 35.47 -36.52 10.76
N MET A 384 35.83 -36.00 11.93
CA MET A 384 37.21 -35.67 12.24
C MET A 384 37.97 -36.95 12.61
N GLY A 385 39.05 -37.26 11.89
CA GLY A 385 39.89 -38.42 12.16
C GLY A 385 41.16 -38.05 12.92
N GLU A 386 41.48 -38.79 13.98
CA GLU A 386 42.80 -38.88 14.58
C GLU A 386 43.45 -40.20 14.17
N VAL A 387 44.74 -40.15 13.86
CA VAL A 387 45.51 -41.31 13.40
C VAL A 387 46.82 -41.37 14.16
N ASP A 388 47.10 -42.51 14.78
CA ASP A 388 48.40 -42.76 15.42
C ASP A 388 49.40 -43.23 14.36
N PHE A 389 50.17 -42.28 13.82
CA PHE A 389 51.15 -42.55 12.77
C PHE A 389 52.18 -43.63 13.16
N SER A 390 52.54 -43.73 14.45
CA SER A 390 53.58 -44.67 14.89
C SER A 390 53.21 -46.14 14.65
N ARG A 391 51.91 -46.46 14.59
CA ARG A 391 51.38 -47.82 14.45
C ARG A 391 51.06 -48.25 13.02
N ILE A 392 51.16 -47.32 12.07
CA ILE A 392 50.64 -47.49 10.71
C ILE A 392 51.67 -47.09 9.65
N GLN A 393 52.67 -46.28 10.03
CA GLN A 393 53.75 -45.83 9.16
C GLN A 393 54.50 -46.98 8.46
N ARG A 394 54.60 -48.16 9.09
CA ARG A 394 55.24 -49.33 8.49
C ARG A 394 54.49 -49.90 7.28
N TYR A 395 53.20 -49.62 7.18
CA TYR A 395 52.29 -50.24 6.22
C TYR A 395 51.75 -49.25 5.18
N MET A 396 52.17 -47.98 5.22
CA MET A 396 51.84 -46.95 4.25
C MET A 396 53.08 -46.54 3.45
N SER A 397 52.92 -46.20 2.18
CA SER A 397 53.94 -45.46 1.42
C SER A 397 53.91 -43.97 1.80
N ASP A 398 55.03 -43.26 1.59
CA ASP A 398 55.14 -41.82 1.90
C ASP A 398 54.04 -40.98 1.21
N ASP A 399 53.59 -41.42 0.03
CA ASP A 399 52.53 -40.77 -0.76
C ASP A 399 51.11 -40.99 -0.20
N GLN A 400 50.92 -41.97 0.69
CA GLN A 400 49.62 -42.34 1.27
C GLN A 400 49.36 -41.69 2.64
N ILE A 401 50.36 -40.99 3.19
CA ILE A 401 50.27 -40.36 4.51
C ILE A 401 49.23 -39.22 4.46
N GLY A 402 48.22 -39.32 5.31
CA GLY A 402 47.18 -38.29 5.46
C GLY A 402 46.06 -38.32 4.42
N GLN A 403 46.02 -39.31 3.52
CA GLN A 403 44.93 -39.47 2.56
C GLN A 403 43.82 -40.37 3.12
N LEU A 404 42.57 -39.93 2.97
CA LEU A 404 41.40 -40.73 3.32
C LEU A 404 41.16 -41.79 2.24
N MET A 405 41.44 -43.06 2.55
CA MET A 405 41.23 -44.17 1.64
C MET A 405 39.88 -44.85 1.90
N SER A 406 38.93 -44.69 0.98
CA SER A 406 37.61 -45.35 1.07
C SER A 406 37.69 -46.85 0.73
N ALA A 407 36.94 -47.69 1.45
CA ALA A 407 36.81 -49.13 1.22
C ALA A 407 38.13 -49.94 1.25
N THR A 408 39.09 -49.53 2.08
CA THR A 408 40.38 -50.23 2.25
C THR A 408 40.54 -50.75 3.68
N MET A 409 41.33 -51.81 3.84
CA MET A 409 41.75 -52.32 5.15
C MET A 409 43.24 -52.06 5.32
N VAL A 410 43.61 -51.28 6.33
CA VAL A 410 45.00 -50.99 6.66
C VAL A 410 45.43 -51.86 7.84
N PRO A 411 46.49 -52.67 7.73
CA PRO A 411 47.03 -53.40 8.87
C PRO A 411 47.63 -52.42 9.89
N THR A 412 47.45 -52.70 11.18
CA THR A 412 47.89 -51.82 12.28
C THR A 412 48.70 -52.61 13.29
N ASP A 413 49.79 -52.02 13.79
CA ASP A 413 50.59 -52.63 14.85
C ASP A 413 49.82 -52.60 16.19
N PRO A 414 50.05 -53.58 17.10
CA PRO A 414 49.43 -53.58 18.42
C PRO A 414 49.87 -52.39 19.28
N ASP A 415 48.99 -51.92 20.16
CA ASP A 415 49.26 -50.81 21.08
C ASP A 415 50.36 -51.19 22.08
N VAL A 416 51.50 -50.47 22.02
CA VAL A 416 52.69 -50.70 22.86
C VAL A 416 52.39 -50.46 24.34
N SER A 417 51.37 -49.65 24.65
CA SER A 417 50.94 -49.33 26.03
C SER A 417 49.91 -50.30 26.60
N GLY A 418 49.36 -51.23 25.79
CA GLY A 418 48.34 -52.18 26.22
C GLY A 418 46.98 -51.57 26.55
N GLY A 419 46.75 -50.30 26.20
CA GLY A 419 45.53 -49.55 26.52
C GLY A 419 44.33 -49.83 25.61
N GLY A 420 44.52 -50.62 24.55
CA GLY A 420 43.44 -51.06 23.66
C GLY A 420 42.84 -49.94 22.79
N ARG A 421 43.57 -48.83 22.61
CA ARG A 421 43.11 -47.71 21.76
C ARG A 421 43.18 -48.11 20.27
N PRO A 422 42.13 -47.86 19.46
CA PRO A 422 42.19 -48.05 18.01
C PRO A 422 43.25 -47.16 17.35
N ALA A 423 43.90 -47.64 16.28
CA ALA A 423 44.93 -46.85 15.56
C ALA A 423 44.34 -45.73 14.67
N HIS A 424 43.10 -45.89 14.23
CA HIS A 424 42.28 -44.85 13.60
C HIS A 424 41.11 -44.53 14.52
N TYR A 425 40.93 -43.25 14.84
CA TYR A 425 39.83 -42.79 15.68
C TYR A 425 39.03 -41.73 14.95
N PHE A 426 37.74 -41.97 14.74
CA PHE A 426 36.85 -40.99 14.13
C PHE A 426 35.95 -40.37 15.20
N HIS A 427 36.05 -39.06 15.37
CA HIS A 427 35.13 -38.29 16.18
C HIS A 427 33.85 -38.06 15.38
N ASN A 428 32.73 -38.54 15.91
CA ASN A 428 31.41 -38.23 15.37
C ASN A 428 30.89 -36.97 16.08
N VAL A 429 30.67 -35.90 15.32
CA VAL A 429 30.03 -34.68 15.83
C VAL A 429 28.52 -34.91 15.83
N PRO A 430 27.82 -34.77 16.97
CA PRO A 430 26.38 -34.98 17.02
C PRO A 430 25.67 -34.01 16.07
N ASN A 431 24.83 -34.57 15.20
CA ASN A 431 23.99 -33.79 14.31
C ASN A 431 22.80 -33.23 15.10
N ILE A 432 22.76 -31.91 15.26
CA ILE A 432 21.69 -31.16 15.94
C ILE A 432 20.81 -30.38 14.96
N SER A 433 20.82 -30.76 13.68
CA SER A 433 20.09 -30.07 12.62
C SER A 433 18.59 -29.98 12.90
N ASN A 434 17.98 -31.03 13.49
CA ASN A 434 16.55 -31.04 13.80
C ASN A 434 16.18 -30.00 14.87
N GLN A 435 17.02 -29.82 15.89
CA GLN A 435 16.81 -28.81 16.92
C GLN A 435 16.94 -27.39 16.34
N LEU A 436 17.94 -27.16 15.48
CA LEU A 436 18.14 -25.88 14.81
C LEU A 436 17.00 -25.54 13.84
N LEU A 437 16.49 -26.53 13.10
CA LEU A 437 15.28 -26.37 12.29
C LEU A 437 14.06 -25.98 13.15
N GLY A 438 13.92 -26.55 14.35
CA GLY A 438 12.87 -26.15 15.31
C GLY A 438 13.00 -24.69 15.76
N VAL A 439 14.23 -24.21 16.02
CA VAL A 439 14.50 -22.80 16.34
C VAL A 439 14.17 -21.88 15.16
N MET A 440 14.52 -22.29 13.94
CA MET A 440 14.18 -21.54 12.72
C MET A 440 12.67 -21.43 12.50
N GLN A 441 11.91 -22.51 12.75
CA GLN A 441 10.45 -22.50 12.70
C GLN A 441 9.87 -21.53 13.74
N TYR A 442 10.41 -21.54 14.97
CA TYR A 442 10.01 -20.60 16.01
C TYR A 442 10.20 -19.14 15.59
N PHE A 443 11.33 -18.78 14.95
CA PHE A 443 11.53 -17.41 14.46
C PHE A 443 10.61 -17.04 13.31
N THR A 444 10.26 -18.00 12.44
CA THR A 444 9.26 -17.77 11.38
C THR A 444 7.87 -17.50 11.98
N GLU A 445 7.46 -18.27 12.98
CA GLU A 445 6.20 -18.02 13.69
C GLU A 445 6.20 -16.69 14.46
N LEU A 446 7.35 -16.31 15.04
CA LEU A 446 7.50 -15.04 15.72
C LEU A 446 7.36 -13.87 14.72
N ALA A 447 7.93 -14.01 13.52
CA ALA A 447 7.76 -13.04 12.43
C ALA A 447 6.29 -12.87 12.04
N ASP A 448 5.53 -13.97 11.93
CA ASP A 448 4.09 -13.93 11.65
C ASP A 448 3.31 -13.15 12.73
N ARG A 449 3.62 -13.39 14.00
CA ARG A 449 2.94 -12.72 15.13
C ARG A 449 3.27 -11.23 15.22
N HIS A 450 4.54 -10.84 15.03
CA HIS A 450 4.96 -9.45 15.14
C HIS A 450 4.52 -8.59 13.95
N THR A 451 4.45 -9.18 12.76
CA THR A 451 3.95 -8.47 11.57
C THR A 451 2.43 -8.47 11.48
N GLY A 452 1.76 -9.38 12.17
CA GLY A 452 0.31 -9.58 11.99
C GLY A 452 -0.04 -10.15 10.62
N ILE A 453 0.93 -10.74 9.90
CA ILE A 453 0.76 -11.37 8.58
C ILE A 453 0.95 -12.89 8.73
N PRO A 454 -0.12 -13.67 8.93
CA PRO A 454 -0.03 -15.11 9.08
C PRO A 454 0.37 -15.82 7.79
N ALA A 455 1.00 -16.99 7.90
CA ALA A 455 1.30 -17.88 6.76
C ALA A 455 0.06 -18.28 5.91
N ALA A 456 -1.15 -18.17 6.44
CA ALA A 456 -2.38 -18.37 5.67
C ALA A 456 -2.54 -17.32 4.55
N MET A 457 -2.05 -16.09 4.75
CA MET A 457 -2.07 -15.03 3.75
C MET A 457 -1.07 -15.29 2.61
N SER A 458 -0.01 -16.04 2.86
CA SER A 458 0.94 -16.47 1.83
C SER A 458 0.51 -17.74 1.09
N GLY A 459 -0.72 -18.22 1.33
CA GLY A 459 -1.26 -19.41 0.68
C GLY A 459 -0.78 -20.75 1.26
N GLN A 460 -0.05 -20.72 2.39
CA GLN A 460 0.29 -21.96 3.08
C GLN A 460 -0.89 -22.43 3.93
N PRO A 461 -1.34 -23.69 3.80
CA PRO A 461 -2.38 -24.23 4.65
C PRO A 461 -1.87 -24.35 6.09
N VAL A 462 -2.39 -23.50 6.98
CA VAL A 462 -2.05 -23.55 8.41
C VAL A 462 -2.97 -24.56 9.10
N GLY A 463 -2.41 -25.66 9.60
CA GLY A 463 -3.09 -26.67 10.42
C GLY A 463 -3.35 -28.04 9.76
N THR A 464 -3.57 -29.06 10.59
CA THR A 464 -3.89 -30.44 10.17
C THR A 464 -5.40 -30.63 9.99
N GLY A 465 -5.85 -31.25 8.90
CA GLY A 465 -7.25 -31.63 8.68
C GLY A 465 -8.21 -30.44 8.48
N ALA A 466 -9.26 -30.33 9.29
CA ALA A 466 -10.42 -29.45 9.11
C ALA A 466 -10.14 -27.93 8.97
N ASN A 467 -8.95 -27.45 9.38
CA ASN A 467 -8.53 -26.05 9.18
C ASN A 467 -8.14 -25.74 7.72
N ARG A 468 -7.97 -26.76 6.86
CA ARG A 468 -7.70 -26.58 5.42
C ARG A 468 -8.96 -26.37 4.58
N THR A 469 -10.15 -26.46 5.18
CA THR A 469 -11.41 -26.23 4.48
C THR A 469 -11.57 -24.74 4.18
N PHE A 470 -12.15 -24.37 3.04
CA PHE A 470 -12.35 -22.98 2.61
C PHE A 470 -12.95 -22.08 3.72
N ARG A 471 -13.86 -22.62 4.54
CA ARG A 471 -14.45 -21.92 5.70
C ARG A 471 -13.45 -21.63 6.82
N GLY A 472 -12.55 -22.57 7.13
CA GLY A 472 -11.51 -22.40 8.16
C GLY A 472 -10.43 -21.42 7.72
N ILE A 473 -10.05 -21.47 6.44
CA ILE A 473 -9.15 -20.48 5.82
C ILE A 473 -9.81 -19.09 5.88
N MET A 474 -11.07 -18.95 5.46
CA MET A 474 -11.76 -17.64 5.50
C MET A 474 -11.94 -17.07 6.91
N ALA A 475 -12.17 -17.92 7.92
CA ALA A 475 -12.22 -17.47 9.32
C ALA A 475 -10.85 -17.00 9.84
N LEU A 476 -9.76 -17.67 9.43
CA LEU A 476 -8.39 -17.21 9.73
C LEU A 476 -8.07 -15.90 9.00
N TYR A 477 -8.53 -15.74 7.75
CA TYR A 477 -8.42 -14.47 7.01
C TYR A 477 -9.13 -13.32 7.74
N GLY A 478 -10.33 -13.54 8.27
CA GLY A 478 -11.07 -12.52 9.04
C GLY A 478 -10.36 -12.07 10.32
N ASN A 479 -9.65 -12.97 11.01
CA ASN A 479 -8.84 -12.62 12.18
C ASN A 479 -7.48 -12.01 11.82
N ALA A 480 -6.85 -12.48 10.74
CA ALA A 480 -5.62 -11.90 10.18
C ALA A 480 -5.83 -10.43 9.77
N LEU A 481 -7.02 -10.11 9.25
CA LEU A 481 -7.41 -8.76 8.85
C LEU A 481 -7.18 -7.74 9.97
N LYS A 482 -7.47 -8.09 11.24
CA LYS A 482 -7.37 -7.17 12.37
C LYS A 482 -5.93 -6.67 12.61
N GLY A 483 -4.93 -7.51 12.37
CA GLY A 483 -3.52 -7.13 12.53
C GLY A 483 -3.07 -6.07 11.53
N VAL A 484 -3.60 -6.14 10.31
CA VAL A 484 -3.26 -5.25 9.19
C VAL A 484 -4.25 -4.08 9.05
N GLN A 485 -5.45 -4.21 9.60
CA GLN A 485 -6.51 -3.21 9.54
C GLN A 485 -6.06 -1.87 10.11
N SER A 486 -5.28 -1.86 11.20
CA SER A 486 -4.75 -0.62 11.75
C SER A 486 -3.86 0.11 10.74
N ALA A 487 -3.07 -0.61 9.95
CA ALA A 487 -2.22 -0.01 8.92
C ALA A 487 -3.06 0.55 7.75
N LEU A 488 -4.12 -0.16 7.34
CA LEU A 488 -5.04 0.32 6.30
C LEU A 488 -5.83 1.57 6.75
N ILE A 489 -6.26 1.64 8.02
CA ILE A 489 -6.91 2.83 8.57
C ILE A 489 -5.96 4.04 8.55
N ASN A 490 -4.66 3.82 8.83
CA ASN A 490 -3.66 4.88 8.72
C ASN A 490 -3.54 5.35 7.27
N LEU A 491 -3.51 4.43 6.31
CA LEU A 491 -3.49 4.74 4.88
C LEU A 491 -4.73 5.56 4.44
N ASP A 492 -5.93 5.16 4.87
CA ASP A 492 -7.17 5.87 4.58
C ASP A 492 -7.14 7.32 5.06
N LYS A 493 -6.75 7.53 6.34
CA LYS A 493 -6.73 8.85 6.99
C LYS A 493 -5.60 9.76 6.52
N GLU A 494 -4.42 9.20 6.26
CA GLU A 494 -3.21 9.99 5.99
C GLU A 494 -2.97 10.22 4.49
N LEU A 495 -3.51 9.34 3.63
CA LEU A 495 -3.37 9.44 2.18
C LEU A 495 -4.70 9.69 1.48
N PHE A 496 -5.67 8.79 1.57
CA PHE A 496 -6.83 8.82 0.67
C PHE A 496 -7.79 9.97 0.95
N GLU A 497 -8.13 10.22 2.22
CA GLU A 497 -9.03 11.32 2.60
C GLU A 497 -8.43 12.72 2.27
N PRO A 498 -7.16 13.01 2.63
CA PRO A 498 -6.51 14.26 2.24
C PRO A 498 -6.37 14.42 0.71
N LEU A 499 -5.99 13.34 0.01
CA LEU A 499 -5.83 13.36 -1.44
C LEU A 499 -7.18 13.62 -2.15
N GLY A 500 -8.23 12.91 -1.75
CA GLY A 500 -9.57 13.10 -2.30
C GLY A 500 -10.11 14.51 -2.02
N THR A 501 -9.87 15.04 -0.82
CA THR A 501 -10.18 16.44 -0.46
C THR A 501 -9.44 17.43 -1.36
N ALA A 502 -8.18 17.16 -1.70
CA ALA A 502 -7.41 18.03 -2.59
C ALA A 502 -7.92 18.00 -4.04
N TYR A 503 -8.32 16.83 -4.55
CA TYR A 503 -8.99 16.71 -5.85
C TYR A 503 -10.33 17.47 -5.85
N PHE A 504 -11.11 17.31 -4.78
CA PHE A 504 -12.37 18.02 -4.59
C PHE A 504 -12.18 19.54 -4.60
N HIS A 505 -11.26 20.08 -3.80
CA HIS A 505 -10.95 21.51 -3.75
C HIS A 505 -10.44 22.05 -5.09
N TYR A 506 -9.61 21.27 -5.81
CA TYR A 506 -9.15 21.65 -7.13
C TYR A 506 -10.31 21.75 -8.12
N ASN A 507 -11.18 20.74 -8.17
CA ASN A 507 -12.33 20.72 -9.07
C ASN A 507 -13.36 21.80 -8.71
N MET A 508 -13.58 22.07 -7.42
CA MET A 508 -14.46 23.16 -6.99
C MET A 508 -13.97 24.53 -7.50
N LYS A 509 -12.65 24.77 -7.47
CA LYS A 509 -12.03 26.03 -7.90
C LYS A 509 -11.93 26.18 -9.42
N PHE A 510 -11.55 25.12 -10.14
CA PHE A 510 -11.17 25.20 -11.55
C PHE A 510 -12.16 24.55 -12.53
N SER A 511 -13.09 23.71 -12.06
CA SER A 511 -14.07 23.10 -12.95
C SER A 511 -15.09 24.13 -13.46
N LYS A 512 -15.42 24.02 -14.76
CA LYS A 512 -16.43 24.84 -15.43
C LYS A 512 -17.85 24.27 -15.26
N ASP A 513 -17.98 22.98 -14.95
CA ASP A 513 -19.29 22.34 -14.80
C ASP A 513 -19.89 22.69 -13.44
N GLN A 514 -21.04 23.36 -13.45
CA GLN A 514 -21.75 23.76 -12.24
C GLN A 514 -22.41 22.56 -11.54
N ARG A 515 -22.70 21.46 -12.26
CA ARG A 515 -23.33 20.26 -11.70
C ARG A 515 -22.45 19.57 -10.67
N VAL A 516 -21.14 19.72 -10.84
CA VAL A 516 -20.11 19.13 -10.00
C VAL A 516 -19.91 19.94 -8.71
N LYS A 517 -20.41 21.18 -8.65
CA LYS A 517 -20.26 22.07 -7.50
C LYS A 517 -21.45 21.91 -6.56
N GLY A 518 -21.29 21.08 -5.54
CA GLY A 518 -22.27 20.89 -4.47
C GLY A 518 -21.59 20.87 -3.09
N ASP A 519 -22.42 20.94 -2.05
CA ASP A 519 -21.99 20.71 -0.68
C ASP A 519 -21.82 19.20 -0.44
N VAL A 520 -20.58 18.75 -0.43
CA VAL A 520 -20.21 17.34 -0.33
C VAL A 520 -18.95 17.21 0.52
N MET A 521 -18.85 16.09 1.24
CA MET A 521 -17.66 15.70 1.98
C MET A 521 -17.03 14.47 1.33
N VAL A 522 -15.70 14.38 1.49
CA VAL A 522 -14.93 13.23 1.01
C VAL A 522 -14.64 12.33 2.18
N HIS A 523 -14.94 11.04 2.04
CA HIS A 523 -14.65 10.00 3.02
C HIS A 523 -13.83 8.87 2.37
N ALA A 524 -12.88 8.29 3.10
CA ALA A 524 -12.14 7.14 2.59
C ALA A 524 -13.03 5.87 2.57
N ARG A 525 -12.96 5.10 1.48
CA ARG A 525 -13.71 3.84 1.31
C ARG A 525 -12.91 2.62 1.79
N GLY A 526 -11.59 2.74 1.83
CA GLY A 526 -10.60 1.67 1.73
C GLY A 526 -10.63 0.58 2.80
N THR A 527 -11.06 0.87 4.02
CA THR A 527 -11.07 -0.16 5.08
C THR A 527 -12.48 -0.51 5.57
N GLU A 528 -13.34 0.49 5.74
CA GLU A 528 -14.67 0.29 6.33
C GLU A 528 -15.64 -0.39 5.35
N GLY A 529 -15.66 0.03 4.08
CA GLY A 529 -16.53 -0.56 3.07
C GLY A 529 -16.16 -2.02 2.74
N LEU A 530 -14.87 -2.37 2.83
CA LEU A 530 -14.40 -3.74 2.60
C LEU A 530 -14.69 -4.66 3.79
N LEU A 531 -14.51 -4.17 5.02
CA LEU A 531 -14.93 -4.91 6.22
C LEU A 531 -16.44 -5.14 6.21
N GLN A 532 -17.23 -4.11 5.90
CA GLN A 532 -18.68 -4.24 5.79
C GLN A 532 -19.06 -5.26 4.71
N LYS A 533 -18.37 -5.27 3.56
CA LYS A 533 -18.59 -6.26 2.51
C LYS A 533 -18.25 -7.68 2.95
N GLU A 534 -17.14 -7.88 3.67
CA GLU A 534 -16.74 -9.21 4.17
C GLU A 534 -17.63 -9.68 5.33
N ILE A 535 -18.00 -8.80 6.26
CA ILE A 535 -19.00 -9.09 7.31
C ILE A 535 -20.35 -9.41 6.67
N ALA A 536 -20.76 -8.65 5.65
CA ALA A 536 -21.99 -8.92 4.92
C ALA A 536 -21.92 -10.28 4.20
N ARG A 537 -20.77 -10.64 3.62
CA ARG A 537 -20.55 -11.95 2.97
C ARG A 537 -20.56 -13.11 3.97
N GLN A 538 -19.94 -12.94 5.14
CA GLN A 538 -19.98 -13.97 6.19
C GLN A 538 -21.38 -14.10 6.78
N GLY A 539 -22.00 -12.97 7.10
CA GLY A 539 -23.37 -12.91 7.59
C GLY A 539 -24.37 -13.47 6.57
N SER A 540 -24.18 -13.25 5.27
CA SER A 540 -25.06 -13.81 4.24
C SER A 540 -24.93 -15.33 4.14
N ILE A 541 -23.72 -15.90 4.26
CA ILE A 541 -23.54 -17.36 4.28
C ILE A 541 -24.18 -17.97 5.53
N GLU A 542 -24.02 -17.35 6.70
CA GLU A 542 -24.65 -17.82 7.94
C GLU A 542 -26.18 -17.70 7.90
N GLN A 543 -26.69 -16.57 7.39
CA GLN A 543 -28.12 -16.37 7.17
C GLN A 543 -28.66 -17.37 6.15
N LEU A 544 -27.97 -17.62 5.04
CA LEU A 544 -28.34 -18.63 4.06
C LEU A 544 -28.39 -20.04 4.67
N GLN A 545 -27.42 -20.41 5.50
CA GLN A 545 -27.41 -21.71 6.19
C GLN A 545 -28.58 -21.82 7.18
N MET A 546 -28.82 -20.76 7.96
CA MET A 546 -29.95 -20.71 8.90
C MET A 546 -31.29 -20.77 8.16
N ILE A 547 -31.43 -20.07 7.04
CA ILE A 547 -32.65 -20.02 6.24
C ILE A 547 -32.85 -21.32 5.46
N ALA A 548 -31.79 -21.96 4.98
CA ALA A 548 -31.85 -23.31 4.40
C ALA A 548 -32.24 -24.37 5.45
N GLN A 549 -31.82 -24.20 6.71
CA GLN A 549 -32.22 -25.08 7.80
C GLN A 549 -33.69 -24.84 8.18
N LEU A 550 -34.13 -23.59 8.24
CA LEU A 550 -35.50 -23.22 8.60
C LEU A 550 -36.50 -23.50 7.47
N SER A 551 -36.08 -23.43 6.20
CA SER A 551 -36.93 -23.82 5.05
C SER A 551 -37.28 -25.31 5.08
N GLN A 552 -36.39 -26.16 5.59
CA GLN A 552 -36.67 -27.60 5.81
C GLN A 552 -37.73 -27.83 6.90
N THR A 553 -37.92 -26.89 7.83
CA THR A 553 -38.93 -27.00 8.91
C THR A 553 -40.33 -26.52 8.49
N GLY A 554 -40.48 -25.92 7.30
CA GLY A 554 -41.78 -25.51 6.75
C GLY A 554 -42.45 -24.32 7.45
N GLN A 555 -41.76 -23.63 8.37
CA GLN A 555 -42.33 -22.55 9.20
C GLN A 555 -42.06 -21.13 8.70
N LEU A 556 -41.44 -20.96 7.53
CA LEU A 556 -41.10 -19.64 6.98
C LEU A 556 -42.10 -19.19 5.90
N ASP A 557 -42.53 -17.94 6.00
CA ASP A 557 -43.30 -17.27 4.94
C ASP A 557 -42.47 -17.24 3.63
N PRO A 558 -43.01 -17.69 2.49
CA PRO A 558 -42.34 -17.67 1.19
C PRO A 558 -41.76 -16.29 0.79
N LYS A 559 -42.32 -15.19 1.28
CA LYS A 559 -41.80 -13.82 1.01
C LYS A 559 -40.46 -13.57 1.69
N VAL A 560 -40.28 -14.04 2.93
CA VAL A 560 -39.04 -13.89 3.70
C VAL A 560 -37.92 -14.73 3.09
N LEU A 561 -38.28 -15.92 2.59
CA LEU A 561 -37.35 -16.79 1.87
C LEU A 561 -36.83 -16.12 0.59
N ARG A 562 -37.71 -15.50 -0.21
CA ARG A 562 -37.33 -14.77 -1.44
C ARG A 562 -36.46 -13.55 -1.13
N TRP A 563 -36.82 -12.74 -0.14
CA TRP A 563 -36.01 -11.59 0.29
C TRP A 563 -34.60 -12.01 0.70
N ALA A 564 -34.48 -13.07 1.49
CA ALA A 564 -33.19 -13.56 1.95
C ALA A 564 -32.32 -14.15 0.84
N VAL A 565 -32.93 -14.91 -0.09
CA VAL A 565 -32.25 -15.43 -1.27
C VAL A 565 -31.78 -14.29 -2.17
N ASN A 566 -32.63 -13.29 -2.43
CA ASN A 566 -32.26 -12.11 -3.23
C ASN A 566 -31.10 -11.35 -2.58
N LYS A 567 -31.19 -11.05 -1.28
CA LYS A 567 -30.11 -10.35 -0.55
C LYS A 567 -28.79 -11.14 -0.57
N ALA A 568 -28.85 -12.46 -0.51
CA ALA A 568 -27.66 -13.30 -0.57
C ALA A 568 -27.06 -13.40 -1.99
N LEU A 569 -27.90 -13.43 -3.02
CA LEU A 569 -27.47 -13.38 -4.43
C LEU A 569 -26.84 -12.03 -4.78
N GLU A 570 -27.42 -10.93 -4.30
CA GLU A 570 -26.87 -9.58 -4.43
C GLU A 570 -25.50 -9.48 -3.75
N THR A 571 -25.40 -10.00 -2.52
CA THR A 571 -24.13 -10.03 -1.76
C THR A 571 -23.08 -10.93 -2.42
N SER A 572 -23.51 -11.96 -3.15
CA SER A 572 -22.64 -12.85 -3.91
C SER A 572 -22.21 -12.27 -5.27
N GLY A 573 -22.70 -11.07 -5.62
CA GLY A 573 -22.34 -10.36 -6.85
C GLY A 573 -23.06 -10.86 -8.10
N VAL A 574 -24.18 -11.58 -7.95
CA VAL A 574 -25.02 -11.97 -9.09
C VAL A 574 -25.92 -10.79 -9.46
N PRO A 575 -25.91 -10.31 -10.72
CA PRO A 575 -26.79 -9.23 -11.15
C PRO A 575 -28.23 -9.72 -11.19
N LEU A 576 -29.02 -9.36 -10.17
CA LEU A 576 -30.43 -9.75 -10.03
C LEU A 576 -31.32 -9.15 -11.13
N ASP A 577 -30.93 -8.00 -11.67
CA ASP A 577 -31.64 -7.31 -12.77
C ASP A 577 -31.64 -8.15 -14.07
N GLU A 578 -30.59 -8.94 -14.33
CA GLU A 578 -30.51 -9.81 -15.51
C GLU A 578 -31.31 -11.12 -15.36
N LEU A 579 -31.67 -11.48 -14.13
CA LEU A 579 -32.45 -12.69 -13.82
C LEU A 579 -33.96 -12.44 -13.77
N GLY A 580 -34.42 -11.19 -13.98
CA GLY A 580 -35.84 -10.86 -14.15
C GLY A 580 -36.70 -11.01 -12.90
N VAL A 581 -36.08 -11.08 -11.71
CA VAL A 581 -36.82 -11.12 -10.43
C VAL A 581 -37.18 -9.69 -10.03
N SER A 582 -38.29 -9.18 -10.56
CA SER A 582 -38.90 -7.94 -10.09
C SER A 582 -39.92 -8.23 -8.98
N ASP A 583 -40.06 -7.29 -8.04
CA ASP A 583 -40.88 -7.40 -6.82
C ASP A 583 -42.41 -7.52 -7.07
N ASP A 584 -42.87 -7.44 -8.33
CA ASP A 584 -44.28 -7.41 -8.71
C ASP A 584 -44.66 -8.62 -9.59
N ILE A 585 -44.96 -9.76 -8.99
CA ILE A 585 -45.81 -10.78 -9.63
C ILE A 585 -46.97 -11.14 -8.68
N ASP A 586 -48.12 -10.59 -9.05
CA ASP A 586 -49.44 -10.91 -8.54
C ASP A 586 -49.74 -12.40 -8.79
N MET A 587 -50.00 -13.18 -7.73
CA MET A 587 -50.26 -14.61 -7.88
C MET A 587 -51.72 -14.85 -8.27
N SER A 588 -51.99 -14.97 -9.56
CA SER A 588 -53.13 -15.78 -10.01
C SER A 588 -52.84 -17.25 -9.69
N VAL A 589 -53.59 -17.81 -8.73
CA VAL A 589 -53.55 -19.23 -8.38
C VAL A 589 -54.00 -20.06 -9.60
N GLY A 590 -53.04 -20.58 -10.35
CA GLY A 590 -53.26 -21.59 -11.38
C GLY A 590 -53.24 -22.99 -10.75
N GLN A 591 -54.32 -23.75 -10.95
CA GLN A 591 -54.50 -25.13 -10.49
C GLN A 591 -53.36 -26.06 -10.98
N PRO A 592 -53.01 -27.11 -10.22
CA PRO A 592 -52.02 -28.09 -10.66
C PRO A 592 -52.57 -29.00 -11.77
N ASP A 593 -51.89 -29.04 -12.91
CA ASP A 593 -52.11 -30.00 -14.00
C ASP A 593 -51.69 -31.43 -13.58
N PRO A 594 -52.59 -32.43 -13.61
CA PRO A 594 -52.30 -33.80 -13.20
C PRO A 594 -51.72 -34.66 -14.34
N MET A 595 -50.64 -34.20 -14.99
CA MET A 595 -50.03 -34.95 -16.11
C MET A 595 -48.49 -34.95 -16.12
N ALA A 596 -47.86 -35.09 -14.95
CA ALA A 596 -46.42 -35.34 -14.81
C ALA A 596 -46.07 -36.49 -13.84
N GLN A 597 -47.02 -37.40 -13.57
CA GLN A 597 -46.78 -38.66 -12.85
C GLN A 597 -46.99 -39.86 -13.78
N ALA A 598 -46.11 -40.08 -14.76
CA ALA A 598 -45.99 -41.38 -15.46
C ALA A 598 -44.81 -41.46 -16.46
N ILE A 599 -43.61 -40.95 -16.19
CA ILE A 599 -42.42 -41.33 -16.99
C ILE A 599 -41.20 -41.39 -16.07
N GLY A 600 -40.72 -42.60 -15.76
CA GLY A 600 -39.50 -42.81 -14.98
C GLY A 600 -39.42 -44.10 -14.15
N GLN A 601 -39.97 -45.23 -14.62
CA GLN A 601 -39.56 -46.55 -14.16
C GLN A 601 -38.70 -47.21 -15.26
N GLY A 602 -37.42 -47.43 -14.98
CA GLY A 602 -36.54 -48.30 -15.77
C GLY A 602 -35.07 -47.86 -15.83
N GLN A 603 -34.18 -48.71 -15.27
CA GLN A 603 -32.74 -48.90 -15.59
C GLN A 603 -31.79 -47.70 -15.30
N ASP A 604 -30.60 -47.80 -14.69
CA ASP A 604 -29.66 -48.88 -14.39
C ASP A 604 -28.81 -48.51 -13.14
N MET A 605 -28.43 -49.52 -12.36
CA MET A 605 -27.42 -49.41 -11.28
C MET A 605 -26.00 -49.44 -11.85
N PRO A 606 -25.07 -48.59 -11.39
CA PRO A 606 -23.65 -48.72 -11.71
C PRO A 606 -22.96 -49.83 -10.88
N PRO A 607 -22.02 -50.61 -11.46
CA PRO A 607 -21.40 -51.76 -10.81
C PRO A 607 -20.30 -51.39 -9.80
N SER A 608 -20.22 -52.17 -8.72
CA SER A 608 -19.21 -52.10 -7.66
C SER A 608 -17.81 -52.53 -8.14
N PRO A 609 -16.71 -51.94 -7.61
CA PRO A 609 -15.34 -52.32 -7.96
C PRO A 609 -14.88 -53.62 -7.24
N PRO A 610 -14.00 -54.44 -7.86
CA PRO A 610 -13.58 -55.73 -7.32
C PRO A 610 -12.49 -55.61 -6.24
N THR A 611 -12.63 -56.42 -5.20
CA THR A 611 -11.61 -56.70 -4.15
C THR A 611 -10.44 -57.55 -4.69
N PRO A 612 -9.18 -57.25 -4.36
CA PRO A 612 -8.06 -58.18 -4.55
C PRO A 612 -7.98 -59.16 -3.38
N GLN A 613 -8.08 -60.46 -3.69
CA GLN A 613 -7.70 -61.56 -2.81
C GLN A 613 -6.17 -61.58 -2.62
N GLY A 614 -5.72 -61.79 -1.38
CA GLY A 614 -4.32 -62.03 -1.08
C GLY A 614 -3.89 -63.46 -1.42
N VAL A 615 -2.64 -63.62 -1.86
CA VAL A 615 -1.86 -64.86 -1.78
C VAL A 615 -0.39 -64.47 -1.58
N MET A 616 0.17 -64.97 -0.47
CA MET A 616 1.58 -65.20 -0.08
C MET A 616 2.67 -64.17 -0.41
#